data_AF-A0A067T104-F1
#
_entry.id   AF-A0A067T104-F1
#
_cell.length_a   1.000
_cell.length_b   1.000
_cell.length_c   1.000
_cell.angle_alpha   90.00
_cell.angle_beta   90.00
_cell.angle_gamma   90.00
#
_symmetry.space_group_name_H-M   'P 1'
#
loop_
_entity.id
_entity.type
_entity.pdbx_description
1 polymer ?
#
loop_
_entity_poly.entity_id
_entity_poly.type
_entity_poly.pdbx_seq_one_letter_code
_entity_poly.pdbx_strand_id
1 'polypeptide(L)'
;MIGGDYSDGLEGCGQKTAHGLVKCGFGDSLLLAINTLDGDNLRTFLNSWICDIRKELISNSRGFLPSCRPQLAASISHEFISPQVIEFYVRPVSSFFPTPGPLPTPWKPGGIRINRLASFCANDLGWKEGTGLRKTFHANLWEGVFLQMLISPWVLYDSLTHIMRTNNLQTTICELQSKRRQTRHLSPIKFWYRVRISTEYFVKM
;
A
#
# COMPACT_ATOMS: atom_id res chain seq x y z
N MET A 1 -14.36 3.03 18.84
CA MET A 1 -13.88 3.23 20.23
C MET A 1 -12.94 4.43 20.35
N ILE A 2 -11.77 4.45 19.70
CA ILE A 2 -10.79 5.56 19.81
C ILE A 2 -11.10 6.72 18.85
N GLY A 3 -12.04 6.51 17.93
CA GLY A 3 -12.26 7.39 16.79
C GLY A 3 -11.48 6.91 15.56
N GLY A 4 -11.97 7.26 14.38
CA GLY A 4 -11.41 6.93 13.08
C GLY A 4 -12.12 7.73 11.99
N ASP A 5 -11.86 7.41 10.72
CA ASP A 5 -12.32 8.21 9.57
C ASP A 5 -13.85 8.36 9.47
N TYR A 6 -14.62 7.45 10.07
CA TYR A 6 -16.09 7.42 9.99
C TYR A 6 -16.81 7.72 11.31
N SER A 7 -16.09 7.98 12.40
CA SER A 7 -16.67 8.28 13.71
C SER A 7 -15.63 8.85 14.68
N ASP A 8 -16.01 9.86 15.46
CA ASP A 8 -15.16 10.45 16.50
C ASP A 8 -14.85 9.49 17.66
N GLY A 9 -15.60 8.38 17.76
CA GLY A 9 -15.42 7.38 18.81
C GLY A 9 -16.02 7.81 20.16
N LEU A 10 -15.45 7.28 21.24
CA LEU A 10 -15.91 7.52 22.60
C LEU A 10 -14.93 8.47 23.30
N GLU A 11 -15.44 9.60 23.77
CA GLU A 11 -14.64 10.54 24.55
C GLU A 11 -14.07 9.86 25.80
N GLY A 12 -12.77 10.05 26.05
CA GLY A 12 -12.05 9.38 27.14
C GLY A 12 -11.65 7.92 26.88
N CYS A 13 -12.00 7.34 25.73
CA CYS A 13 -11.55 6.02 25.32
C CYS A 13 -10.20 6.08 24.59
N GLY A 14 -9.11 5.95 25.34
CA GLY A 14 -7.76 5.90 24.79
C GLY A 14 -7.36 4.52 24.23
N GLN A 15 -6.28 4.50 23.45
CA GLN A 15 -5.76 3.29 22.77
C GLN A 15 -5.56 2.09 23.70
N LYS A 16 -5.02 2.30 24.91
CA LYS A 16 -4.77 1.21 25.87
C LYS A 16 -6.05 0.51 26.31
N THR A 17 -7.14 1.25 26.52
CA THR A 17 -8.42 0.70 26.95
C THR A 17 -9.15 0.01 25.82
N ALA A 18 -9.20 0.63 24.64
CA ALA A 18 -9.76 -0.02 23.46
C ALA A 18 -9.02 -1.32 23.14
N HIS A 19 -7.69 -1.33 23.23
CA HIS A 19 -6.89 -2.54 23.06
C HIS A 19 -7.18 -3.61 24.13
N GLY A 20 -7.36 -3.20 25.40
CA GLY A 20 -7.78 -4.12 26.46
C GLY A 20 -9.15 -4.74 26.18
N LEU A 21 -10.13 -3.95 25.72
CA LEU A 21 -11.45 -4.46 25.32
C LEU A 21 -11.38 -5.40 24.11
N VAL A 22 -10.50 -5.14 23.15
CA VAL A 22 -10.24 -6.08 22.05
C VAL A 22 -9.67 -7.38 22.59
N LYS A 23 -8.72 -7.35 23.54
CA LYS A 23 -8.18 -8.56 24.19
C LYS A 23 -9.22 -9.33 24.99
N CYS A 24 -10.24 -8.65 25.51
CA CYS A 24 -11.39 -9.32 26.10
C CYS A 24 -12.19 -10.13 25.08
N GLY A 25 -12.02 -9.95 23.76
CA GLY A 25 -12.81 -10.63 22.71
C GLY A 25 -14.08 -9.87 22.29
N PHE A 26 -14.24 -8.61 22.71
CA PHE A 26 -15.37 -7.80 22.27
C PHE A 26 -15.32 -7.49 20.77
N GLY A 27 -14.12 -7.36 20.19
CA GLY A 27 -13.95 -7.19 18.75
C GLY A 27 -14.40 -8.42 17.96
N ASP A 28 -13.96 -9.61 18.39
CA ASP A 28 -14.27 -10.87 17.71
C ASP A 28 -15.76 -11.20 17.78
N SER A 29 -16.38 -11.03 18.95
CA SER A 29 -17.82 -11.22 19.12
C SER A 29 -18.65 -10.26 18.29
N LEU A 30 -18.23 -8.99 18.18
CA LEU A 30 -18.90 -8.01 17.33
C LEU A 30 -18.80 -8.42 15.84
N LEU A 31 -17.60 -8.76 15.36
CA LEU A 31 -17.38 -9.19 13.98
C LEU A 31 -18.18 -10.45 13.63
N LEU A 32 -18.21 -11.43 14.54
CA LEU A 32 -19.00 -12.65 14.36
C LEU A 32 -20.49 -12.32 14.24
N ALA A 33 -21.02 -11.47 15.11
CA ALA A 33 -22.43 -11.10 15.09
C ALA A 33 -22.83 -10.39 13.79
N ILE A 34 -22.00 -9.46 13.29
CA ILE A 34 -22.28 -8.75 12.02
C ILE A 34 -22.28 -9.68 10.81
N ASN A 35 -21.50 -10.77 10.87
CA ASN A 35 -21.44 -11.75 9.79
C ASN A 35 -22.55 -12.80 9.85
N THR A 36 -23.27 -12.91 10.98
CA THR A 36 -24.23 -14.01 11.23
C THR A 36 -25.64 -13.56 11.58
N LEU A 37 -25.82 -12.32 12.05
CA LEU A 37 -27.09 -11.75 12.49
C LEU A 37 -27.47 -10.56 11.61
N ASP A 38 -28.76 -10.44 11.32
CA ASP A 38 -29.33 -9.33 10.56
C ASP A 38 -30.52 -8.70 11.31
N GLY A 39 -30.88 -7.47 10.92
CA GLY A 39 -32.09 -6.78 11.38
C GLY A 39 -32.20 -6.66 12.91
N ASP A 40 -33.32 -7.10 13.46
CA ASP A 40 -33.63 -6.96 14.88
C ASP A 40 -32.78 -7.87 15.78
N ASN A 41 -32.28 -9.00 15.26
CA ASN A 41 -31.36 -9.88 16.00
C ASN A 41 -30.02 -9.18 16.23
N LEU A 42 -29.50 -8.50 15.21
CA LEU A 42 -28.28 -7.72 15.33
C LEU A 42 -28.46 -6.56 16.31
N ARG A 43 -29.58 -5.85 16.25
CA ARG A 43 -29.89 -4.76 17.20
C ARG A 43 -29.95 -5.26 18.65
N THR A 44 -30.57 -6.42 18.88
CA THR A 44 -30.66 -7.05 20.20
C THR A 44 -29.28 -7.46 20.71
N PHE A 45 -28.47 -8.07 19.84
CA PHE A 45 -27.08 -8.40 20.16
C PHE A 45 -26.27 -7.16 20.53
N LEU A 46 -26.33 -6.10 19.72
CA LEU A 46 -25.59 -4.86 19.98
C LEU A 46 -25.98 -4.27 21.34
N ASN A 47 -27.26 -4.25 21.70
CA ASN A 47 -27.69 -3.78 23.02
C ASN A 47 -27.08 -4.59 24.17
N SER A 48 -27.06 -5.92 24.06
CA SER A 48 -26.40 -6.78 25.06
C SER A 48 -24.90 -6.56 25.09
N TRP A 49 -24.26 -6.48 23.92
CA TRP A 49 -22.81 -6.27 23.77
C TRP A 49 -22.36 -4.96 24.40
N ILE A 50 -23.13 -3.87 24.23
CA ILE A 50 -22.90 -2.59 24.90
C ILE A 50 -22.97 -2.75 26.42
N CYS A 51 -23.99 -3.43 26.93
CA CYS A 51 -24.13 -3.70 28.36
C CYS A 51 -22.93 -4.48 28.92
N ASP A 52 -22.41 -5.46 28.19
CA ASP A 52 -21.27 -6.27 28.61
C ASP A 52 -19.96 -5.47 28.60
N ILE A 53 -19.78 -4.57 27.64
CA ILE A 53 -18.66 -3.62 27.66
C ILE A 53 -18.75 -2.68 28.86
N ARG A 54 -19.94 -2.12 29.14
CA ARG A 54 -20.13 -1.24 30.31
C ARG A 54 -19.79 -2.00 31.60
N LYS A 55 -20.24 -3.24 31.75
CA LYS A 55 -19.90 -4.10 32.89
C LYS A 55 -18.40 -4.33 32.98
N GLU A 56 -17.73 -4.69 31.89
CA GLU A 56 -16.28 -4.93 31.89
C GLU A 56 -15.49 -3.66 32.16
N LEU A 57 -15.93 -2.50 31.68
CA LEU A 57 -15.32 -1.22 32.02
C LEU A 57 -15.45 -0.89 33.52
N ILE A 58 -16.55 -1.27 34.17
CA ILE A 58 -16.74 -1.05 35.61
C ILE A 58 -15.94 -2.05 36.45
N SER A 59 -15.97 -3.34 36.10
CA SER A 59 -15.42 -4.41 36.93
C SER A 59 -13.97 -4.77 36.58
N ASN A 60 -13.55 -4.55 35.33
CA ASN A 60 -12.32 -5.10 34.74
C ASN A 60 -12.14 -6.60 35.06
N SER A 61 -13.23 -7.36 35.00
CA SER A 61 -13.26 -8.76 35.47
C SER A 61 -12.30 -9.68 34.72
N ARG A 62 -11.97 -9.36 33.46
CA ARG A 62 -11.01 -10.10 32.63
C ARG A 62 -9.57 -9.61 32.81
N GLY A 63 -9.36 -8.48 33.48
CA GLY A 63 -8.04 -7.97 33.85
C GLY A 63 -7.20 -7.41 32.69
N PHE A 64 -7.77 -7.24 31.49
CA PHE A 64 -7.03 -6.72 30.34
C PHE A 64 -7.04 -5.18 30.23
N LEU A 65 -7.90 -4.49 31.00
CA LEU A 65 -7.89 -3.03 31.07
C LEU A 65 -6.81 -2.55 32.04
N PRO A 66 -6.18 -1.40 31.77
CA PRO A 66 -5.18 -0.82 32.68
C PRO A 66 -5.77 -0.42 34.04
N SER A 67 -7.06 -0.12 34.09
CA SER A 67 -7.83 0.19 35.30
C SER A 67 -9.33 0.12 34.99
N CYS A 68 -10.17 0.01 36.03
CA CYS A 68 -11.61 0.23 35.88
C CYS A 68 -11.90 1.66 35.41
N ARG A 69 -12.89 1.83 34.54
CA ARG A 69 -13.34 3.11 33.99
C ARG A 69 -14.86 3.30 34.07
N PRO A 70 -15.42 3.47 35.29
CA PRO A 70 -16.87 3.67 35.46
C PRO A 70 -17.41 4.92 34.75
N GLN A 71 -16.64 6.01 34.71
CA GLN A 71 -17.02 7.23 33.99
C GLN A 71 -17.16 6.99 32.48
N LEU A 72 -16.23 6.25 31.88
CA LEU A 72 -16.32 5.86 30.47
C LEU A 72 -17.50 4.91 30.23
N ALA A 73 -17.78 4.01 31.16
CA ALA A 73 -18.96 3.14 31.05
C ALA A 73 -20.27 3.93 31.04
N ALA A 74 -20.35 5.01 31.82
CA ALA A 74 -21.52 5.87 31.90
C ALA A 74 -21.69 6.77 30.66
N SER A 75 -20.61 7.17 29.99
CA SER A 75 -20.67 8.01 28.79
C SER A 75 -21.06 7.25 27.51
N ILE A 76 -20.96 5.92 27.52
CA ILE A 76 -21.38 5.09 26.38
C ILE A 76 -22.90 5.18 26.23
N SER A 77 -23.41 5.77 25.15
CA SER A 77 -24.83 5.73 24.74
C SER A 77 -25.18 4.41 24.04
N HIS A 78 -26.46 4.01 23.98
CA HIS A 78 -26.90 2.89 23.14
C HIS A 78 -26.70 3.14 21.63
N GLU A 79 -26.63 4.41 21.24
CA GLU A 79 -26.48 4.84 19.84
C GLU A 79 -25.02 4.96 19.40
N PHE A 80 -24.06 4.66 20.27
CA PHE A 80 -22.63 4.88 19.96
C PHE A 80 -22.14 4.03 18.78
N ILE A 81 -22.80 2.90 18.53
CA ILE A 81 -22.50 2.00 17.43
C ILE A 81 -23.51 2.23 16.32
N SER A 82 -23.10 2.98 15.29
CA SER A 82 -23.86 3.00 14.04
C SER A 82 -23.57 1.73 13.24
N PRO A 83 -24.57 0.90 12.90
CA PRO A 83 -24.37 -0.29 12.06
C PRO A 83 -23.71 0.06 10.72
N GLN A 84 -24.04 1.22 10.15
CA GLN A 84 -23.43 1.71 8.90
C GLN A 84 -21.93 1.96 9.03
N VAL A 85 -21.49 2.56 10.14
CA VAL A 85 -20.05 2.80 10.39
C VAL A 85 -19.30 1.48 10.45
N ILE A 86 -19.88 0.45 11.07
CA ILE A 86 -19.24 -0.85 11.10
C ILE A 86 -19.20 -1.49 9.71
N GLU A 87 -20.28 -1.35 8.94
CA GLU A 87 -20.34 -1.87 7.57
C GLU A 87 -19.24 -1.30 6.67
N PHE A 88 -18.88 -0.02 6.82
CA PHE A 88 -17.74 0.56 6.09
C PHE A 88 -16.41 -0.14 6.33
N TYR A 89 -16.20 -0.69 7.53
CA TYR A 89 -14.96 -1.42 7.86
C TYR A 89 -15.06 -2.92 7.55
N VAL A 90 -16.22 -3.54 7.79
CA VAL A 90 -16.40 -5.00 7.62
C VAL A 90 -16.66 -5.37 6.17
N ARG A 91 -17.40 -4.54 5.43
CA ARG A 91 -17.77 -4.74 4.03
C ARG A 91 -17.48 -3.47 3.21
N PRO A 92 -16.20 -3.04 3.12
CA PRO A 92 -15.85 -1.85 2.38
C PRO A 92 -16.22 -2.01 0.90
N VAL A 93 -16.77 -0.95 0.31
CA VAL A 93 -16.97 -0.89 -1.14
C VAL A 93 -15.58 -0.93 -1.80
N SER A 94 -15.36 -1.95 -2.62
CA SER A 94 -14.09 -2.16 -3.30
C SER A 94 -14.33 -2.61 -4.74
N SER A 95 -13.31 -2.61 -5.58
CA SER A 95 -13.45 -3.10 -6.97
C SER A 95 -13.86 -4.59 -7.06
N PHE A 96 -13.82 -5.33 -5.95
CA PHE A 96 -14.18 -6.75 -5.86
C PHE A 96 -15.51 -7.00 -5.11
N PHE A 97 -15.97 -6.05 -4.30
CA PHE A 97 -17.20 -6.14 -3.50
C PHE A 97 -18.08 -4.90 -3.73
N PRO A 98 -19.40 -5.02 -3.97
CA PRO A 98 -20.26 -6.18 -3.70
C PRO A 98 -20.48 -7.13 -4.90
N THR A 99 -20.02 -6.77 -6.09
CA THR A 99 -20.18 -7.60 -7.29
C THR A 99 -18.79 -8.03 -7.74
N PRO A 100 -18.48 -9.35 -7.77
CA PRO A 100 -17.19 -9.82 -8.25
C PRO A 100 -17.00 -9.41 -9.71
N GLY A 101 -16.24 -8.34 -9.93
CA GLY A 101 -15.74 -8.00 -11.26
C GLY A 101 -14.72 -9.05 -11.72
N PRO A 102 -14.38 -9.08 -13.02
CA PRO A 102 -13.22 -9.84 -13.45
C PRO A 102 -12.00 -9.45 -12.61
N LEU A 103 -11.26 -10.45 -12.14
CA LEU A 103 -10.03 -10.20 -11.38
C LEU A 103 -9.19 -9.18 -12.16
N PRO A 104 -8.71 -8.10 -11.53
CA PRO A 104 -7.90 -7.11 -12.22
C PRO A 104 -6.73 -7.85 -12.85
N THR A 105 -6.55 -7.67 -14.16
CA THR A 105 -5.38 -8.23 -14.85
C THR A 105 -4.14 -7.83 -14.06
N PRO A 106 -3.24 -8.77 -13.74
CA PRO A 106 -2.05 -8.46 -12.96
C PRO A 106 -1.38 -7.26 -13.61
N TRP A 107 -1.05 -6.24 -12.80
CA TRP A 107 -0.46 -5.01 -13.31
C TRP A 107 0.75 -5.37 -14.15
N LYS A 108 0.66 -5.13 -15.46
CA LYS A 108 1.76 -5.38 -16.38
C LYS A 108 2.63 -4.13 -16.39
N PRO A 109 3.90 -4.21 -15.96
CA PRO A 109 4.80 -3.08 -16.13
C PRO A 109 4.85 -2.72 -17.62
N GLY A 110 4.26 -1.58 -17.97
CA GLY A 110 4.31 -1.08 -19.33
C GLY A 110 5.75 -0.63 -19.63
N GLY A 111 6.30 -1.03 -20.78
CA GLY A 111 7.59 -0.52 -21.22
C GLY A 111 7.55 1.01 -21.34
N ILE A 112 8.57 1.71 -20.83
CA ILE A 112 8.64 3.18 -20.92
C ILE A 112 8.63 3.60 -22.39
N ARG A 113 7.69 4.49 -22.75
CA ARG A 113 7.57 5.07 -24.09
C ARG A 113 8.22 6.44 -24.10
N ILE A 114 9.53 6.43 -24.32
CA ILE A 114 10.37 7.62 -24.17
C ILE A 114 9.97 8.74 -25.15
N ASN A 115 9.53 8.38 -26.36
CA ASN A 115 9.00 9.34 -27.33
C ASN A 115 7.74 10.06 -26.81
N ARG A 116 6.81 9.34 -26.19
CA ARG A 116 5.61 9.95 -25.58
C ARG A 116 5.97 10.83 -24.39
N LEU A 117 6.96 10.42 -23.60
CA LEU A 117 7.46 11.23 -22.50
C LEU A 117 8.13 12.51 -23.00
N ALA A 118 8.90 12.44 -24.08
CA ALA A 118 9.49 13.61 -24.73
C ALA A 118 8.41 14.57 -25.24
N SER A 119 7.36 14.05 -25.90
CA SER A 119 6.21 14.85 -26.34
C SER A 119 5.48 15.49 -25.16
N PHE A 120 5.26 14.76 -24.07
CA PHE A 120 4.66 15.29 -22.84
C PHE A 120 5.52 16.42 -22.24
N CYS A 121 6.84 16.23 -22.13
CA CYS A 121 7.72 17.28 -21.63
C CYS A 121 7.72 18.53 -22.51
N ALA A 122 7.68 18.37 -23.84
CA ALA A 122 7.64 19.50 -24.77
C ALA A 122 6.32 20.27 -24.71
N ASN A 123 5.19 19.55 -24.61
CA ASN A 123 3.85 20.13 -24.65
C ASN A 123 3.39 20.68 -23.29
N ASP A 124 3.62 19.92 -22.22
CA ASP A 124 3.05 20.18 -20.90
C ASP A 124 4.03 20.86 -19.94
N LEU A 125 5.34 20.63 -20.11
CA LEU A 125 6.39 21.20 -19.25
C LEU A 125 7.19 22.33 -19.93
N GLY A 126 6.88 22.62 -21.20
CA GLY A 126 7.55 23.68 -21.97
C GLY A 126 9.00 23.38 -22.34
N TRP A 127 9.44 22.12 -22.26
CA TRP A 127 10.81 21.71 -22.60
C TRP A 127 10.98 21.58 -24.11
N LYS A 128 10.96 22.72 -24.81
CA LYS A 128 10.94 22.81 -26.27
C LYS A 128 12.32 22.72 -26.93
N GLU A 129 13.40 22.93 -26.18
CA GLU A 129 14.77 22.82 -26.69
C GLU A 129 15.20 21.34 -26.74
N GLY A 130 15.33 20.77 -27.95
CA GLY A 130 15.64 19.34 -28.13
C GLY A 130 16.98 18.90 -27.52
N THR A 131 18.00 19.77 -27.56
CA THR A 131 19.32 19.53 -26.93
C THR A 131 19.25 19.50 -25.41
N GLY A 132 18.53 20.45 -24.81
CA GLY A 132 18.29 20.51 -23.37
C GLY A 132 17.45 19.33 -22.87
N LEU A 133 16.38 18.99 -23.59
CA LEU A 133 15.51 17.85 -23.30
C LEU A 133 16.31 16.54 -23.27
N ARG A 134 17.13 16.31 -24.30
CA ARG A 134 17.98 15.12 -24.41
C ARG A 134 18.97 15.02 -23.26
N LYS A 135 19.63 16.13 -22.89
CA LYS A 135 20.60 16.16 -21.79
C LYS A 135 19.92 15.82 -20.45
N THR A 136 18.74 16.37 -20.21
CA THR A 136 17.95 16.13 -19.00
C THR A 136 17.47 14.69 -18.93
N PHE A 137 17.03 14.12 -20.04
CA PHE A 137 16.58 12.73 -20.12
C PHE A 137 17.74 11.76 -19.86
N HIS A 138 18.91 12.02 -20.45
CA HIS A 138 20.11 11.23 -20.21
C HIS A 138 20.55 11.27 -18.74
N ALA A 139 20.52 12.44 -18.11
CA ALA A 139 20.97 12.61 -16.73
C ALA A 139 20.04 11.97 -15.70
N ASN A 140 18.72 11.97 -15.94
CA ASN A 140 17.74 11.65 -14.90
C ASN A 140 16.91 10.38 -15.15
N LEU A 141 16.70 9.99 -16.40
CA LEU A 141 15.81 8.87 -16.73
C LEU A 141 16.57 7.59 -17.04
N TRP A 142 17.80 7.71 -17.53
CA TRP A 142 18.48 6.60 -18.19
C TRP A 142 18.76 5.41 -17.25
N GLU A 143 19.19 5.68 -16.01
CA GLU A 143 19.40 4.64 -15.01
C GLU A 143 18.10 3.90 -14.69
N GLY A 144 16.99 4.62 -14.57
CA GLY A 144 15.67 4.05 -14.34
C GLY A 144 15.15 3.23 -15.52
N VAL A 145 15.34 3.71 -16.75
CA VAL A 145 14.98 2.98 -17.98
C VAL A 145 15.75 1.68 -18.07
N PHE A 146 17.07 1.72 -17.83
CA PHE A 146 17.91 0.53 -17.85
C PHE A 146 17.51 -0.48 -16.76
N LEU A 147 17.24 -0.02 -15.54
CA LEU A 147 16.76 -0.90 -14.46
C LEU A 147 15.42 -1.55 -14.82
N GLN A 148 14.49 -0.79 -15.44
CA GLN A 148 13.24 -1.35 -15.92
C GLN A 148 13.47 -2.44 -16.99
N MET A 149 14.43 -2.23 -17.89
CA MET A 149 14.81 -3.25 -18.87
C MET A 149 15.43 -4.48 -18.21
N LEU A 150 16.19 -4.35 -17.12
CA LEU A 150 16.77 -5.51 -16.43
C LEU A 150 15.72 -6.36 -15.70
N ILE A 151 14.71 -5.74 -15.10
CA ILE A 151 13.67 -6.44 -14.32
C ILE A 151 12.47 -6.88 -15.17
N SER A 152 12.35 -6.37 -16.39
CA SER A 152 11.21 -6.67 -17.25
C SER A 152 11.34 -8.08 -17.83
N PRO A 153 10.29 -8.93 -17.70
CA PRO A 153 10.32 -10.29 -18.25
C PRO A 153 10.24 -10.32 -19.78
N TRP A 154 10.01 -9.17 -20.41
CA TRP A 154 9.82 -9.03 -21.86
C TRP A 154 11.07 -8.53 -22.59
N VAL A 155 12.21 -8.46 -21.90
CA VAL A 155 13.46 -8.01 -22.52
C VAL A 155 14.20 -9.20 -23.12
N LEU A 156 14.54 -9.07 -24.39
CA LEU A 156 15.40 -10.01 -25.08
C LEU A 156 16.84 -9.55 -24.93
N TYR A 157 17.69 -10.40 -24.37
CA TYR A 157 19.14 -10.18 -24.30
C TYR A 157 19.84 -11.12 -25.27
N ASP A 158 20.62 -10.53 -26.19
CA ASP A 158 21.51 -11.24 -27.09
C ASP A 158 22.92 -11.26 -26.48
N SER A 159 23.43 -12.46 -26.16
CA SER A 159 24.74 -12.63 -25.54
C SER A 159 25.91 -12.42 -26.50
N LEU A 160 25.72 -12.54 -27.82
CA LEU A 160 26.77 -12.34 -28.82
C LEU A 160 26.98 -10.85 -29.10
N THR A 161 25.88 -10.09 -29.16
CA THR A 161 25.92 -8.65 -29.46
C THR A 161 25.88 -7.77 -28.20
N HIS A 162 25.62 -8.37 -27.02
CA HIS A 162 25.38 -7.69 -25.75
C HIS A 162 24.22 -6.68 -25.79
N ILE A 163 23.24 -6.92 -26.67
CA ILE A 163 22.12 -6.01 -26.89
C ILE A 163 20.93 -6.46 -26.04
N MET A 164 20.34 -5.52 -25.29
CA MET A 164 19.05 -5.67 -24.64
C MET A 164 17.98 -4.95 -25.47
N ARG A 165 16.90 -5.64 -25.81
CA ARG A 165 15.79 -5.11 -26.62
C ARG A 165 14.44 -5.33 -25.96
N THR A 166 13.58 -4.32 -26.04
CA THR A 166 12.14 -4.41 -25.87
C THR A 166 11.45 -4.08 -27.20
N ASN A 167 10.12 -4.13 -27.22
CA ASN A 167 9.33 -3.73 -28.39
C ASN A 167 9.56 -2.27 -28.84
N ASN A 168 10.12 -1.42 -27.99
CA ASN A 168 10.22 0.01 -28.23
C ASN A 168 11.57 0.64 -27.86
N LEU A 169 12.50 -0.14 -27.30
CA LEU A 169 13.81 0.33 -26.85
C LEU A 169 14.89 -0.71 -27.13
N GLN A 170 16.08 -0.22 -27.37
CA GLN A 170 17.28 -1.03 -27.50
C GLN A 170 18.43 -0.32 -26.79
N THR A 171 19.25 -1.09 -26.07
CA THR A 171 20.49 -0.61 -25.48
C THR A 171 21.55 -1.70 -25.60
N THR A 172 22.81 -1.29 -25.71
CA THR A 172 23.94 -2.22 -25.72
C THR A 172 24.67 -2.11 -24.40
N ILE A 173 24.96 -3.24 -23.76
CA ILE A 173 25.87 -3.29 -22.62
C ILE A 173 27.29 -3.18 -23.17
N CYS A 174 27.91 -2.03 -23.00
CA CYS A 174 29.27 -1.76 -23.44
C CYS A 174 30.31 -2.38 -22.51
N GLU A 175 30.03 -2.40 -21.22
CA GLU A 175 30.99 -2.86 -20.21
C GLU A 175 30.29 -3.36 -18.96
N LEU A 176 30.83 -4.42 -18.36
CA LEU A 176 30.38 -4.96 -17.09
C LEU A 176 31.59 -5.20 -16.19
N GLN A 177 31.79 -4.34 -15.19
CA GLN A 177 32.89 -4.45 -14.24
C GLN A 177 32.39 -4.96 -12.88
N SER A 178 32.86 -6.11 -12.44
CA SER A 178 32.68 -6.54 -11.05
C SER A 178 33.53 -5.68 -10.11
N LYS A 179 32.92 -5.20 -9.03
CA LYS A 179 33.55 -4.41 -8.00
C LYS A 179 33.29 -5.07 -6.66
N ARG A 180 34.36 -5.25 -5.88
CA ARG A 180 34.24 -5.76 -4.52
C ARG A 180 33.68 -4.67 -3.63
N ARG A 181 32.67 -5.00 -2.83
CA ARG A 181 32.11 -4.09 -1.85
C ARG A 181 33.08 -4.01 -0.66
N GLN A 182 33.69 -2.83 -0.45
CA GLN A 182 34.47 -2.55 0.75
C GLN A 182 33.54 -1.87 1.76
N THR A 183 32.80 -2.64 2.56
CA THR A 183 31.99 -2.10 3.67
C THR A 183 32.48 -2.66 5.00
N ARG A 184 32.46 -1.80 6.04
CA ARG A 184 32.68 -2.20 7.45
C ARG A 184 31.46 -2.89 8.08
N HIS A 185 30.28 -2.76 7.47
CA HIS A 185 29.05 -3.44 7.91
C HIS A 185 28.81 -4.76 7.18
N LEU A 186 28.24 -5.72 7.92
CA LEU A 186 27.79 -7.04 7.47
C LEU A 186 26.67 -6.91 6.42
N SER A 187 27.05 -6.70 5.17
CA SER A 187 26.18 -6.92 4.01
C SER A 187 26.48 -8.31 3.44
N PRO A 188 25.46 -9.14 3.17
CA PRO A 188 25.66 -10.44 2.50
C PRO A 188 26.15 -10.28 1.05
N ILE A 189 25.94 -9.10 0.45
CA ILE A 189 26.38 -8.78 -0.91
C ILE A 189 27.86 -8.39 -0.90
N LYS A 190 28.72 -9.28 -1.41
CA LYS A 190 30.19 -9.11 -1.48
C LYS A 190 30.68 -8.39 -2.75
N PHE A 191 29.89 -8.45 -3.82
CA PHE A 191 30.22 -7.88 -5.13
C PHE A 191 29.05 -7.07 -5.66
N TRP A 192 29.35 -6.00 -6.38
CA TRP A 192 28.40 -5.24 -7.17
C TRP A 192 28.96 -5.03 -8.57
N TYR A 193 28.09 -4.83 -9.55
CA TYR A 193 28.51 -4.63 -10.93
C TYR A 193 28.34 -3.18 -11.31
N ARG A 194 29.41 -2.57 -11.82
CA ARG A 194 29.33 -1.31 -12.56
C ARG A 194 29.06 -1.64 -14.02
N VAL A 195 27.91 -1.21 -14.52
CA VAL A 195 27.51 -1.42 -15.91
C VAL A 195 27.72 -0.11 -16.68
N ARG A 196 28.31 -0.21 -17.88
CA ARG A 196 28.32 0.87 -18.88
C ARG A 196 27.44 0.44 -20.04
N ILE A 197 26.56 1.32 -20.47
CA ILE A 197 25.56 1.04 -21.50
C ILE A 197 25.53 2.16 -22.53
N SER A 198 25.17 1.84 -23.77
CA SER A 198 25.05 2.80 -24.87
C SER A 198 23.70 3.51 -24.83
N THR A 199 23.72 4.83 -24.92
CA THR A 199 22.51 5.67 -24.99
C THR A 199 22.15 6.09 -26.42
N GLU A 200 22.90 5.61 -27.42
CA GLU A 200 22.80 6.09 -28.80
C GLU A 200 21.43 5.84 -29.44
N TYR A 201 20.78 4.72 -29.13
CA TYR A 201 19.45 4.39 -29.65
C TYR A 201 18.33 5.26 -29.09
N PHE A 202 18.60 6.00 -28.02
CA PHE A 202 17.71 7.03 -27.46
C PHE A 202 17.82 8.36 -28.22
N VAL A 203 18.98 8.61 -28.85
CA VAL A 203 19.32 9.89 -29.50
C VAL A 203 18.60 10.09 -30.82
N LYS A 204 18.18 9.00 -31.47
CA LYS A 204 17.46 9.03 -32.75
C LYS A 204 15.96 9.38 -32.61
N MET A 205 15.59 10.08 -31.53
CA MET A 205 14.24 10.59 -31.28
C MET A 205 13.96 11.87 -32.05
#